data_AF-A0A3L7PXZ4-F1
#
_entry.id   AF-A0A3L7PXZ4-F1
#
_cell.length_a   1.000
_cell.length_b   1.000
_cell.length_c   1.000
_cell.angle_alpha   90.00
_cell.angle_beta   90.00
_cell.angle_gamma   90.00
#
_symmetry.space_group_name_H-M   'P 1'
#
loop_
_entity.id
_entity.type
_entity.pdbx_description
1 polymer ?
#
loop_
_entity_poly.entity_id
_entity_poly.type
_entity_poly.pdbx_seq_one_letter_code
_entity_poly.pdbx_strand_id
1 'polypeptide(L)'
;MASPAPADFTAILARMIALIDTKLSPVQREKLATAMPSIQWEFPDVDTKLCLAASNDALRVAEPVDHPPFVVRMARSTLEDAAFGRRSLGAAFLAGRIHVRGMNPLRLREFIMLVDPLLESYREAYLESASPPSAPVS
;
A
#
# COMPACT_ATOMS: atom_id res chain seq x y z
N MET A 1 -5.99 20.50 -0.70
CA MET A 1 -6.51 19.40 -1.54
C MET A 1 -7.60 18.73 -0.74
N ALA A 2 -8.80 18.55 -1.32
CA ALA A 2 -9.84 17.75 -0.66
C ALA A 2 -9.41 16.28 -0.67
N SER A 3 -9.58 15.58 0.45
CA SER A 3 -9.31 14.14 0.52
C SER A 3 -10.37 13.38 -0.29
N PRO A 4 -10.00 12.44 -1.19
CA PRO A 4 -10.93 11.58 -1.90
C PRO A 4 -11.99 10.93 -1.01
N ALA A 5 -13.17 10.63 -1.55
CA ALA A 5 -14.20 9.89 -0.81
C ALA A 5 -13.71 8.45 -0.49
N PRO A 6 -14.32 7.73 0.47
CA PRO A 6 -13.89 6.37 0.84
C PRO A 6 -13.90 5.36 -0.32
N ALA A 7 -14.88 5.45 -1.23
CA ALA A 7 -14.95 4.61 -2.43
C ALA A 7 -13.77 4.88 -3.38
N ASP A 8 -13.42 6.17 -3.57
CA ASP A 8 -12.27 6.57 -4.38
C ASP A 8 -10.96 6.10 -3.75
N PHE A 9 -10.87 6.14 -2.42
CA PHE A 9 -9.69 5.66 -1.70
C PHE A 9 -9.46 4.16 -1.90
N THR A 10 -10.51 3.34 -1.87
CA THR A 10 -10.39 1.90 -2.15
C THR A 10 -9.91 1.64 -3.58
N ALA A 11 -10.40 2.42 -4.55
CA ALA A 11 -9.95 2.34 -5.94
C ALA A 11 -8.46 2.74 -6.10
N ILE A 12 -8.03 3.83 -5.43
CA ILE A 12 -6.63 4.26 -5.38
C ILE A 12 -5.74 3.15 -4.80
N LEU A 13 -6.17 2.53 -3.70
CA LEU A 13 -5.44 1.45 -3.05
C LEU A 13 -5.32 0.19 -3.94
N ALA A 14 -6.38 -0.18 -4.65
CA ALA A 14 -6.35 -1.28 -5.61
C ALA A 14 -5.40 -0.96 -6.79
N ARG A 15 -5.46 0.26 -7.31
CA ARG A 15 -4.58 0.73 -8.38
C ARG A 15 -3.12 0.78 -7.94
N MET A 16 -2.85 1.20 -6.71
CA MET A 16 -1.52 1.17 -6.09
C MET A 16 -0.94 -0.25 -6.12
N ILE A 17 -1.70 -1.29 -5.76
CA ILE A 17 -1.20 -2.68 -5.81
C ILE A 17 -0.84 -3.09 -7.24
N ALA A 18 -1.69 -2.75 -8.22
CA ALA A 18 -1.41 -3.05 -9.62
C ALA A 18 -0.11 -2.36 -10.10
N LEU A 19 0.15 -1.12 -9.67
CA LEU A 19 1.37 -0.39 -9.99
C LEU A 19 2.61 -0.99 -9.31
N ILE A 20 2.52 -1.38 -8.03
CA ILE A 20 3.62 -2.06 -7.32
C ILE A 20 4.03 -3.32 -8.09
N ASP A 21 3.07 -4.13 -8.57
CA ASP A 21 3.39 -5.36 -9.30
C ASP A 21 4.26 -5.13 -10.55
N THR A 22 4.10 -3.98 -11.21
CA THR A 22 4.90 -3.62 -12.39
C THR A 22 6.31 -3.12 -12.05
N LYS A 23 6.54 -2.72 -10.80
CA LYS A 23 7.81 -2.15 -10.32
C LYS A 23 8.72 -3.17 -9.66
N LEU A 24 8.20 -4.34 -9.31
CA LEU A 24 8.99 -5.41 -8.71
C LEU A 24 9.59 -6.33 -9.77
N SER A 25 10.90 -6.57 -9.68
CA SER A 25 11.54 -7.64 -10.44
C SER A 25 11.04 -9.02 -9.99
N PRO A 26 11.13 -10.06 -10.84
CA PRO A 26 10.73 -11.42 -10.46
C PRO A 26 11.36 -11.91 -9.15
N VAL A 27 12.65 -11.60 -8.93
CA VAL A 27 13.39 -11.98 -7.71
C VAL A 27 12.82 -11.27 -6.47
N GLN A 28 12.45 -9.99 -6.59
CA GLN A 28 11.82 -9.26 -5.48
C GLN A 28 10.43 -9.80 -5.18
N ARG A 29 9.68 -10.15 -6.23
CA ARG A 29 8.35 -10.75 -6.11
C ARG A 29 8.40 -12.11 -5.41
N GLU A 30 9.32 -12.99 -5.78
CA GLU A 30 9.53 -14.29 -5.13
C GLU A 30 9.91 -14.12 -3.64
N LYS A 31 10.85 -13.21 -3.35
CA LYS A 31 11.24 -12.90 -1.95
C LYS A 31 10.06 -12.41 -1.14
N LEU A 32 9.25 -11.54 -1.72
CA LEU A 32 8.05 -11.03 -1.09
C LEU A 32 7.03 -12.14 -0.85
N ALA A 33 6.71 -12.95 -1.86
CA ALA A 33 5.76 -14.05 -1.73
C ALA A 33 6.17 -15.05 -0.65
N THR A 34 7.47 -15.34 -0.53
CA THR A 34 8.02 -16.23 0.50
C THR A 34 7.96 -15.61 1.90
N ALA A 35 8.26 -14.31 2.01
CA ALA A 35 8.36 -13.62 3.29
C ALA A 35 7.00 -13.12 3.81
N MET A 36 6.14 -12.62 2.95
CA MET A 36 4.88 -11.98 3.29
C MET A 36 3.86 -12.30 2.19
N PRO A 37 3.38 -13.56 2.12
CA PRO A 37 2.42 -13.97 1.10
C PRO A 37 1.08 -13.21 1.19
N SER A 38 0.78 -12.65 2.36
CA SER A 38 -0.39 -11.80 2.57
C SER A 38 -0.05 -10.66 3.53
N ILE A 39 -0.41 -9.44 3.16
CA ILE A 39 -0.28 -8.22 3.96
C ILE A 39 -1.64 -7.54 4.02
N GLN A 40 -2.19 -7.38 5.22
CA GLN A 40 -3.39 -6.57 5.42
C GLN A 40 -3.01 -5.15 5.82
N TRP A 41 -3.45 -4.17 5.04
CA TRP A 41 -3.37 -2.75 5.35
C TRP A 41 -4.68 -2.29 5.96
N GLU A 42 -4.62 -1.61 7.10
CA GLU A 42 -5.79 -1.08 7.80
C GLU A 42 -5.70 0.43 7.97
N PHE A 43 -6.74 1.13 7.54
CA PHE A 43 -6.90 2.58 7.61
C PHE A 43 -8.14 2.93 8.45
N PRO A 44 -8.01 2.97 9.79
CA PRO A 44 -9.17 3.07 10.68
C PRO A 44 -9.85 4.45 10.66
N ASP A 45 -9.15 5.50 10.23
CA ASP A 45 -9.70 6.85 10.08
C ASP A 45 -10.71 6.97 8.94
N VAL A 46 -10.73 6.00 8.02
CA VAL A 46 -11.65 5.93 6.88
C VAL A 46 -12.33 4.57 6.75
N ASP A 47 -12.34 3.77 7.83
CA ASP A 47 -12.94 2.43 7.91
C ASP A 47 -12.64 1.54 6.69
N THR A 48 -11.38 1.55 6.22
CA THR A 48 -10.97 0.85 5.00
C THR A 48 -9.89 -0.17 5.30
N LYS A 49 -9.96 -1.32 4.61
CA LYS A 49 -8.93 -2.37 4.65
C LYS A 49 -8.60 -2.80 3.23
N LEU A 50 -7.34 -3.20 3.03
CA LEU A 50 -6.86 -3.73 1.75
C LEU A 50 -5.95 -4.92 2.03
N CYS A 51 -6.24 -6.06 1.40
CA CYS A 51 -5.35 -7.21 1.47
C CYS A 51 -4.51 -7.29 0.20
N LEU A 52 -3.19 -7.31 0.35
CA LEU A 52 -2.24 -7.59 -0.71
C LEU A 52 -1.86 -9.07 -0.60
N ALA A 53 -2.11 -9.84 -1.65
CA ALA A 53 -1.60 -11.19 -1.81
C ALA A 53 -0.38 -11.18 -2.74
N ALA A 54 0.74 -11.72 -2.27
CA ALA A 54 1.97 -11.85 -3.03
C ALA A 54 2.17 -13.33 -3.42
N SER A 55 2.36 -13.56 -4.72
CA SER A 55 2.73 -14.86 -5.30
C SER A 55 3.97 -14.68 -6.17
N ASN A 56 4.60 -15.77 -6.60
CA ASN A 56 5.76 -15.70 -7.50
C ASN A 56 5.42 -15.04 -8.85
N ASP A 57 4.15 -15.07 -9.25
CA ASP A 57 3.72 -14.59 -10.56
C ASP A 57 3.22 -13.14 -10.52
N ALA A 58 2.47 -12.76 -9.47
CA ALA A 58 1.87 -11.43 -9.35
C ALA A 58 1.61 -11.00 -7.90
N LEU A 59 1.49 -9.68 -7.71
CA LEU A 59 0.82 -9.06 -6.56
C LEU A 59 -0.63 -8.73 -6.94
N ARG A 60 -1.57 -9.02 -6.04
CA ARG A 60 -3.01 -8.81 -6.28
C ARG A 60 -3.72 -8.28 -5.05
N VAL A 61 -4.84 -7.60 -5.29
CA VAL A 61 -5.83 -7.35 -4.25
C VAL A 61 -6.50 -8.69 -3.94
N ALA A 62 -6.55 -9.05 -2.67
CA ALA A 62 -7.26 -10.22 -2.19
C ALA A 62 -8.40 -9.81 -1.24
N GLU A 63 -9.28 -10.77 -0.95
CA GLU A 63 -10.25 -10.58 0.12
C GLU A 63 -9.53 -10.47 1.47
N PRO A 64 -10.03 -9.63 2.39
CA PRO A 64 -9.55 -9.60 3.77
C PRO A 64 -9.67 -10.98 4.41
N VAL A 65 -8.68 -11.34 5.22
CA VAL A 65 -8.68 -12.60 5.99
C VAL A 65 -9.05 -12.26 7.43
N ASP A 66 -9.80 -13.11 8.12
CA ASP A 66 -10.18 -12.86 9.53
C ASP A 66 -8.96 -12.77 10.46
N HIS A 67 -7.93 -13.58 10.18
CA HIS A 67 -6.70 -13.66 10.96
C HIS A 67 -5.47 -13.44 10.06
N PRO A 68 -5.22 -12.21 9.60
CA PRO A 68 -4.12 -11.93 8.70
C PRO A 68 -2.79 -12.12 9.45
N PRO A 69 -1.83 -12.87 8.88
CA PRO A 69 -0.56 -13.19 9.51
C PRO A 69 0.33 -11.95 9.67
N PHE A 70 0.14 -10.94 8.83
CA PHE A 70 0.87 -9.68 8.85
C PHE A 70 -0.07 -8.50 8.59
N VAL A 71 -0.06 -7.53 9.49
CA VAL A 71 -0.93 -6.35 9.44
C VAL A 71 -0.11 -5.08 9.57
N VAL A 72 -0.37 -4.12 8.70
CA VAL A 72 0.14 -2.75 8.80
C VAL A 72 -1.05 -1.83 8.98
N ARG A 73 -1.10 -1.14 10.12
CA ARG A 73 -2.19 -0.25 10.50
C ARG A 73 -1.67 1.17 10.64
N MET A 74 -2.30 2.12 9.95
CA MET A 74 -1.97 3.55 10.04
C MET A 74 -3.16 4.41 9.59
N ALA A 75 -3.21 5.68 9.97
CA ALA A 75 -4.19 6.60 9.38
C ALA A 75 -3.88 6.84 7.89
N ARG A 76 -4.90 7.03 7.07
CA ARG A 76 -4.75 7.40 5.65
C ARG A 76 -3.87 8.64 5.47
N SER A 77 -4.05 9.65 6.32
CA SER A 77 -3.22 10.86 6.34
C SER A 77 -1.73 10.56 6.51
N THR A 78 -1.37 9.48 7.21
CA THR A 78 0.03 9.06 7.38
C THR A 78 0.62 8.51 6.08
N LEU A 79 -0.16 7.73 5.33
CA LEU A 79 0.24 7.24 4.00
C LEU A 79 0.38 8.40 3.02
N GLU A 80 -0.58 9.33 2.99
CA GLU A 80 -0.52 10.51 2.12
C GLU A 80 0.67 11.41 2.46
N ASP A 81 0.90 11.71 3.73
CA ASP A 81 2.05 12.51 4.15
C ASP A 81 3.38 11.87 3.71
N ALA A 82 3.47 10.54 3.77
CA ALA A 82 4.65 9.84 3.30
C ALA A 82 4.80 9.83 1.78
N ALA A 83 3.73 9.53 1.04
CA ALA A 83 3.78 9.45 -0.40
C ALA A 83 4.09 10.81 -1.06
N PHE A 84 3.69 11.91 -0.43
CA PHE A 84 3.97 13.27 -0.87
C PHE A 84 5.19 13.91 -0.19
N GLY A 85 5.99 13.14 0.55
CA GLY A 85 7.25 13.59 1.13
C GLY A 85 7.12 14.62 2.27
N ARG A 86 5.92 14.79 2.85
CA ARG A 86 5.66 15.69 3.99
C ARG A 86 6.20 15.13 5.31
N ARG A 87 6.30 13.80 5.43
CA ARG A 87 6.87 13.09 6.58
C ARG A 87 7.39 11.72 6.15
N SER A 88 8.50 11.22 6.70
CA SER A 88 8.94 9.86 6.40
C SER A 88 8.09 8.78 7.10
N LEU A 89 7.87 7.63 6.46
CA LEU A 89 7.22 6.47 7.10
C LEU A 89 7.99 6.00 8.34
N GLY A 90 9.33 6.01 8.29
CA GLY A 90 10.17 5.66 9.43
C GLY A 90 9.92 6.57 10.65
N ALA A 91 9.81 7.88 10.45
CA ALA A 91 9.49 8.80 11.54
C ALA A 91 8.06 8.60 12.06
N ALA A 92 7.10 8.28 11.18
CA ALA A 92 5.74 7.95 11.59
C ALA A 92 5.68 6.64 12.40
N PHE A 93 6.48 5.63 12.03
CA PHE A 93 6.63 4.39 12.78
C PHE A 93 7.21 4.62 14.18
N LEU A 94 8.32 5.36 14.28
CA LEU A 94 8.93 5.71 15.57
C LEU A 94 8.00 6.55 16.46
N ALA A 95 7.16 7.38 15.87
CA ALA A 95 6.15 8.17 16.57
C ALA A 95 4.89 7.36 16.97
N GLY A 96 4.86 6.04 16.70
CA GLY A 96 3.74 5.18 17.03
C GLY A 96 2.49 5.41 16.16
N ARG A 97 2.61 6.06 14.99
CA ARG A 97 1.50 6.26 14.04
C ARG A 97 1.29 5.09 13.09
N ILE A 98 2.28 4.20 12.99
CA ILE A 98 2.22 2.98 12.22
C ILE A 98 2.39 1.83 13.19
N HIS A 99 1.41 0.93 13.21
CA HIS A 99 1.47 -0.30 13.98
C HIS A 99 1.64 -1.47 13.02
N VAL A 100 2.67 -2.29 13.28
CA VAL A 100 2.92 -3.50 12.51
C VAL A 100 2.73 -4.70 13.43
N ARG A 101 1.85 -5.63 13.05
CA ARG A 101 1.58 -6.87 13.79
C ARG A 101 1.97 -8.07 12.94
N GLY A 102 2.53 -9.09 13.58
CA GLY A 102 2.88 -10.35 12.91
C GLY A 102 4.15 -10.26 12.05
N MET A 103 4.92 -9.16 12.17
CA MET A 103 6.22 -9.05 11.53
C MET A 103 7.19 -10.02 12.17
N ASN A 104 7.70 -10.97 11.38
CA ASN A 104 8.92 -11.66 11.76
C ASN A 104 10.09 -10.66 11.63
N PRO A 105 10.89 -10.39 12.68
CA PRO A 105 12.02 -9.47 12.61
C PRO A 105 13.01 -9.80 11.50
N LEU A 106 13.14 -11.09 11.14
CA LEU A 106 13.99 -11.55 10.05
C LEU A 106 13.49 -11.14 8.66
N ARG A 107 12.22 -10.72 8.56
CA ARG A 107 11.54 -10.34 7.30
C ARG A 107 11.34 -8.82 7.16
N LEU A 108 11.92 -8.05 8.08
CA LEU A 108 11.87 -6.59 8.05
C LEU A 108 12.52 -6.02 6.77
N ARG A 109 13.58 -6.68 6.27
CA ARG A 109 14.25 -6.28 5.04
C ARG A 109 13.30 -6.31 3.84
N GLU A 110 12.52 -7.37 3.70
CA GLU A 110 11.56 -7.54 2.61
C GLU A 110 10.42 -6.53 2.72
N PHE A 111 10.02 -6.16 3.94
CA PHE A 111 9.04 -5.10 4.16
C PHE A 111 9.59 -3.72 3.76
N ILE A 112 10.83 -3.40 4.17
CA ILE A 112 11.50 -2.14 3.81
C ILE A 112 11.64 -2.01 2.29
N MET A 113 11.94 -3.11 1.59
CA MET A 113 12.02 -3.12 0.12
C MET A 113 10.70 -2.73 -0.57
N LEU A 114 9.56 -2.91 0.10
CA LEU A 114 8.26 -2.48 -0.42
C LEU A 114 7.95 -1.01 -0.17
N VAL A 115 8.64 -0.34 0.75
CA VAL A 115 8.28 1.01 1.18
C VAL A 115 8.31 2.00 0.02
N ASP A 116 9.42 2.08 -0.71
CA ASP A 116 9.56 3.03 -1.81
C ASP A 116 8.59 2.73 -2.97
N PRO A 117 8.49 1.48 -3.49
CA PRO A 117 7.50 1.13 -4.50
C PRO A 117 6.07 1.44 -4.08
N LEU A 118 5.73 1.24 -2.80
CA LEU A 118 4.40 1.51 -2.27
C LEU A 118 4.08 3.01 -2.26
N LEU A 119 4.99 3.84 -1.75
CA LEU A 119 4.78 5.29 -1.70
C LEU A 119 4.69 5.92 -3.09
N GLU A 120 5.55 5.48 -4.01
CA GLU A 120 5.54 5.98 -5.38
C GLU A 120 4.26 5.56 -6.11
N SER A 121 3.86 4.29 -5.98
CA SER A 121 2.63 3.75 -6.59
C SER A 121 1.36 4.37 -6.01
N TYR A 122 1.34 4.68 -4.71
CA TYR A 122 0.21 5.40 -4.11
C TYR A 122 0.08 6.79 -4.71
N ARG A 123 1.20 7.52 -4.83
CA ARG A 123 1.22 8.87 -5.41
C ARG A 123 0.75 8.85 -6.86
N GLU A 124 1.21 7.90 -7.66
CA GLU A 124 0.75 7.72 -9.05
C GLU A 124 -0.76 7.43 -9.12
N ALA A 125 -1.25 6.43 -8.38
CA ALA A 125 -2.66 6.08 -8.35
C ALA A 125 -3.54 7.26 -7.90
N TYR A 126 -3.08 8.03 -6.92
CA TYR A 126 -3.75 9.24 -6.47
C TYR A 126 -3.84 10.29 -7.58
N LEU A 127 -2.75 10.56 -8.29
CA LEU A 127 -2.71 11.54 -9.38
C LEU A 127 -3.56 11.11 -10.58
N GLU A 128 -3.56 9.82 -10.92
CA GLU A 128 -4.45 9.25 -11.95
C GLU A 128 -5.93 9.49 -11.59
N SER A 129 -6.30 9.29 -10.31
CA SER A 129 -7.69 9.50 -9.85
C SER A 129 -8.11 10.97 -9.81
N ALA A 130 -7.16 11.89 -9.68
CA ALA A 130 -7.41 13.33 -9.62
C ALA A 130 -7.50 13.99 -11.00
N SER A 131 -7.07 13.31 -12.07
CA SER A 131 -7.19 13.81 -13.43
C SER A 131 -8.65 13.74 -13.90
N PRO A 132 -9.28 14.84 -14.32
CA PRO A 132 -10.58 14.77 -14.97
C PRO A 132 -10.47 13.93 -16.25
N PRO A 133 -11.52 13.20 -16.66
CA PRO A 133 -11.52 12.54 -17.96
C PRO A 133 -11.32 13.61 -19.04
N SER A 134 -10.20 13.56 -19.75
CA SER A 134 -9.99 14.39 -20.93
C SER A 134 -11.18 14.18 -21.87
N ALA A 135 -11.94 15.25 -22.12
CA ALA A 135 -13.05 15.21 -23.06
C ALA A 135 -12.56 14.64 -24.41
N PRO A 136 -13.34 13.76 -25.06
CA PRO A 136 -12.94 13.24 -26.36
C PRO A 136 -12.82 14.42 -27.33
N VAL A 137 -11.64 14.56 -27.92
CA VAL A 137 -11.43 15.49 -29.04
C VAL A 137 -12.33 15.01 -30.17
N SER A 138 -13.34 15.81 -30.51
CA SER A 138 -14.27 15.55 -31.62
C SER A 138 -13.62 15.78 -32.97
#